data_AF-A0AAW2P7D0-F1
#
_entry.id   AF-A0AAW2P7D0-F1
#
_cell.length_a   1.000
_cell.length_b   1.000
_cell.length_c   1.000
_cell.angle_alpha   90.00
_cell.angle_beta   90.00
_cell.angle_gamma   90.00
#
_symmetry.space_group_name_H-M   'P 1'
#
loop_
_entity.id
_entity.type
_entity.pdbx_description
1 polymer ?
#
loop_
_entity_poly.entity_id
_entity_poly.type
_entity_poly.pdbx_seq_one_letter_code
_entity_poly.pdbx_strand_id
1 'polypeptide(L)'
;MATGKFLSLLVLVVVVVAGLSVSGGRAQKSGNEVVVGTAPYRIHTLFSVECQNYFDWQTVGLMHSFRKAQQPGPITRLLSCTEEEKKTYKGMDLAPTLEVPSMSRHPKTGDWYPAINKPAGVVHWLKHSKEAENVDWVVILDADMIIRGPIIPWELGAEKGRPVAAYYGYLVGCDNVLAKLHTKHPELCDKVGLRHKINDNLMIYPGYIPREGVEPILLHYGLPFSVGNWSFSKLEHHEDNIVYDCGRLFPEPPYPRETVGLVHSFHLSGQPGNITRLLSCTEEDLKQYKGHDLAPTHYVPSMSRHPLTGDWYPAINKPAAIVHWLNHVKTDAEYIVILDADMIMRGPITPWEFNAAKGRPVSTPYDYLIGCDNVLAKTHTSHPDACDKVGGVIIMHIMDLKRLALLWLHKTEEVRADMGHWSRNITGDIYEAGWISEMYGYSFGAAELNLRHVISNEILIYPGYVPVPGVKYRVFHYGLEFRVGNWSFDKAKWRHMDVVNKCWAKFPDPPDPSSLDHSNEDSLQRDLLSIECANSLNEALYSYHERKKCPGLNSLSAPTRKTPDTPSLSTLTKKSRDPPSLSTLTQSPEILFRCPL
;
A
#
# COMPACT_ATOMS: atom_id res chain seq x y z
N MET A 1 -59.55 7.43 -56.88
CA MET A 1 -59.02 6.56 -57.96
C MET A 1 -57.51 6.53 -57.84
N ALA A 2 -56.93 5.32 -57.88
CA ALA A 2 -55.50 5.01 -57.76
C ALA A 2 -54.68 5.65 -58.91
N THR A 3 -53.37 5.84 -58.86
CA THR A 3 -52.24 4.87 -58.74
C THR A 3 -50.92 5.70 -58.63
N GLY A 4 -49.75 5.31 -58.11
CA GLY A 4 -49.17 4.12 -57.45
C GLY A 4 -47.89 4.58 -56.70
N LYS A 5 -47.57 4.10 -55.49
CA LYS A 5 -46.86 2.86 -55.07
C LYS A 5 -45.32 2.91 -55.08
N PHE A 6 -44.75 2.83 -53.86
CA PHE A 6 -43.48 2.18 -53.39
C PHE A 6 -42.14 2.71 -53.96
N LEU A 7 -41.00 2.80 -53.24
CA LEU A 7 -40.36 1.93 -52.21
C LEU A 7 -39.10 2.63 -51.59
N SER A 8 -38.73 2.30 -50.32
CA SER A 8 -37.36 2.27 -49.70
C SER A 8 -36.47 3.54 -49.64
N LEU A 9 -35.48 3.73 -48.75
CA LEU A 9 -35.02 3.19 -47.45
C LEU A 9 -33.78 4.06 -47.02
N LEU A 10 -33.67 4.36 -45.72
CA LEU A 10 -32.48 4.69 -44.88
C LEU A 10 -31.37 5.73 -45.26
N VAL A 11 -31.14 6.63 -44.29
CA VAL A 11 -29.87 7.03 -43.60
C VAL A 11 -28.84 7.91 -44.32
N LEU A 12 -28.60 9.11 -43.77
CA LEU A 12 -27.39 9.53 -43.01
C LEU A 12 -27.46 11.06 -42.79
N VAL A 13 -27.48 11.55 -41.54
CA VAL A 13 -27.44 13.00 -41.24
C VAL A 13 -26.05 13.36 -40.70
N VAL A 14 -25.31 14.14 -41.48
CA VAL A 14 -24.10 14.87 -41.09
C VAL A 14 -24.51 16.32 -40.87
N VAL A 15 -24.26 16.88 -39.68
CA VAL A 15 -24.47 18.31 -39.40
C VAL A 15 -23.12 19.01 -39.32
N VAL A 16 -22.88 19.90 -40.29
CA VAL A 16 -21.85 20.92 -40.31
C VAL A 16 -22.48 22.21 -39.78
N VAL A 17 -21.85 22.89 -38.83
CA VAL A 17 -22.20 24.29 -38.49
C VAL A 17 -20.95 25.16 -38.61
N ALA A 18 -20.97 26.01 -39.63
CA ALA A 18 -20.05 27.12 -39.83
C ALA A 18 -20.58 28.36 -39.08
N GLY A 19 -19.63 29.16 -38.58
CA GLY A 19 -19.89 30.29 -37.70
C GLY A 19 -20.38 31.58 -38.36
N LEU A 20 -20.71 32.55 -37.50
CA LEU A 20 -20.86 33.97 -37.85
C LEU A 20 -20.22 34.82 -36.75
N SER A 21 -19.37 35.74 -37.22
CA SER A 21 -18.61 36.74 -36.46
C SER A 21 -19.44 38.00 -36.21
N VAL A 22 -19.33 38.60 -35.03
CA VAL A 22 -19.60 40.04 -34.80
C VAL A 22 -18.45 40.64 -34.00
N SER A 23 -17.93 41.74 -34.51
CA SER A 23 -16.78 42.51 -34.02
C SER A 23 -17.17 43.62 -33.04
N GLY A 24 -16.28 43.91 -32.09
CA GLY A 24 -15.94 45.29 -31.71
C GLY A 24 -16.16 45.69 -30.24
N GLY A 25 -15.08 45.67 -29.46
CA GLY A 25 -15.02 46.32 -28.14
C GLY A 25 -13.73 45.97 -27.37
N ARG A 26 -12.66 46.75 -27.60
CA ARG A 26 -11.32 46.54 -27.03
C ARG A 26 -11.22 47.23 -25.66
N ALA A 27 -11.04 46.45 -24.60
CA ALA A 27 -10.46 46.91 -23.33
C ALA A 27 -9.14 46.14 -23.11
N GLN A 28 -8.06 46.90 -22.99
CA GLN A 28 -6.67 46.44 -22.98
C GLN A 28 -6.29 45.95 -21.57
N LYS A 29 -5.95 44.66 -21.43
CA LYS A 29 -5.15 44.13 -20.32
C LYS A 29 -3.86 43.53 -20.90
N SER A 30 -2.74 43.89 -20.31
CA SER A 30 -1.37 43.54 -20.70
C SER A 30 -0.89 42.22 -20.07
N GLY A 31 -0.27 41.34 -20.87
CA GLY A 31 0.68 40.26 -20.52
C GLY A 31 0.11 39.06 -19.73
N ASN A 32 0.19 37.79 -20.14
CA ASN A 32 0.99 37.08 -21.15
C ASN A 32 0.13 36.01 -21.83
N GLU A 33 0.33 35.79 -23.14
CA GLU A 33 -0.16 34.62 -23.87
C GLU A 33 0.48 33.33 -23.32
N VAL A 34 -0.36 32.33 -23.01
CA VAL A 34 0.04 30.93 -22.85
C VAL A 34 -0.54 30.15 -24.02
N VAL A 35 0.32 29.79 -24.98
CA VAL A 35 0.12 28.83 -26.07
C VAL A 35 1.54 28.29 -26.34
N VAL A 36 1.93 27.05 -26.07
CA VAL A 36 1.37 25.71 -26.34
C VAL A 36 0.79 25.08 -25.06
N GLY A 37 -0.28 24.27 -24.99
CA GLY A 37 -1.36 23.85 -25.88
C GLY A 37 -2.47 23.09 -25.09
N THR A 38 -2.68 23.48 -23.83
CA THR A 38 -3.88 23.43 -22.93
C THR A 38 -4.91 22.29 -23.10
N ALA A 39 -5.21 21.40 -22.14
CA ALA A 39 -5.24 21.53 -20.68
C ALA A 39 -4.83 20.24 -19.92
N PRO A 40 -4.13 20.35 -18.77
CA PRO A 40 -3.25 21.43 -18.36
C PRO A 40 -1.79 20.93 -18.45
N TYR A 41 -1.05 21.37 -19.47
CA TYR A 41 0.40 21.12 -19.66
C TYR A 41 0.84 19.67 -19.92
N ARG A 42 1.80 19.50 -20.84
CA ARG A 42 2.43 18.20 -21.15
C ARG A 42 3.58 17.94 -20.17
N ILE A 43 3.43 16.89 -19.39
CA ILE A 43 4.46 16.38 -18.47
C ILE A 43 5.25 15.27 -19.17
N HIS A 44 6.56 15.26 -19.00
CA HIS A 44 7.42 14.14 -19.39
C HIS A 44 8.29 13.72 -18.21
N THR A 45 8.33 12.43 -17.90
CA THR A 45 9.16 11.91 -16.80
C THR A 45 10.45 11.32 -17.35
N LEU A 46 11.59 11.68 -16.78
CA LEU A 46 12.90 11.15 -17.13
C LEU A 46 13.54 10.49 -15.91
N PHE A 47 14.21 9.37 -16.14
CA PHE A 47 15.12 8.79 -15.16
C PHE A 47 16.35 8.23 -15.88
N SER A 48 17.51 8.29 -15.23
CA SER A 48 18.79 7.91 -15.82
C SER A 48 19.30 6.63 -15.16
N VAL A 49 19.81 5.71 -15.98
CA VAL A 49 20.40 4.44 -15.52
C VAL A 49 21.56 4.01 -16.41
N GLU A 50 22.30 3.00 -15.96
CA GLU A 50 23.37 2.36 -16.72
C GLU A 50 23.00 0.92 -17.10
N CYS A 51 23.68 0.35 -18.10
CA CYS A 51 23.49 -1.04 -18.54
C CYS A 51 23.99 -2.07 -17.51
N GLN A 52 23.38 -2.12 -16.33
CA GLN A 52 23.74 -3.02 -15.24
C GLN A 52 22.51 -3.56 -14.51
N ASN A 53 22.59 -4.80 -14.03
CA ASN A 53 21.51 -5.47 -13.28
C ASN A 53 21.05 -4.65 -12.07
N TYR A 54 21.97 -3.89 -11.47
CA TYR A 54 21.69 -2.97 -10.37
C TYR A 54 20.50 -2.06 -10.66
N PHE A 55 20.42 -1.51 -11.86
CA PHE A 55 19.37 -0.59 -12.26
C PHE A 55 18.14 -1.28 -12.86
N ASP A 56 18.23 -2.57 -13.21
CA ASP A 56 17.13 -3.29 -13.83
C ASP A 56 15.98 -3.49 -12.83
N TRP A 57 16.28 -3.98 -11.62
CA TRP A 57 15.26 -4.19 -10.60
C TRP A 57 14.68 -2.86 -10.08
N GLN A 58 15.51 -1.82 -10.05
CA GLN A 58 15.08 -0.46 -9.73
C GLN A 58 14.12 0.08 -10.81
N THR A 59 14.44 -0.14 -12.10
CA THR A 59 13.59 0.23 -13.24
C THR A 59 12.23 -0.47 -13.15
N VAL A 60 12.19 -1.76 -12.82
CA VAL A 60 10.93 -2.50 -12.63
C VAL A 60 10.09 -1.86 -11.52
N GLY A 61 10.68 -1.57 -10.37
CA GLY A 61 10.00 -0.92 -9.24
C GLY A 61 9.44 0.47 -9.60
N LEU A 62 10.26 1.32 -10.23
CA LEU A 62 9.86 2.65 -10.66
C LEU A 62 8.72 2.58 -11.69
N MET A 63 8.84 1.76 -12.74
CA MET A 63 7.82 1.62 -13.78
C MET A 63 6.50 1.05 -13.25
N HIS A 64 6.55 0.14 -12.26
CA HIS A 64 5.35 -0.34 -11.59
C HIS A 64 4.68 0.80 -10.80
N SER A 65 5.44 1.52 -9.97
CA SER A 65 4.92 2.63 -9.16
C SER A 65 4.37 3.77 -10.01
N PHE A 66 5.01 4.08 -11.15
CA PHE A 66 4.55 5.07 -12.13
C PHE A 66 3.16 4.76 -12.66
N ARG A 67 2.92 3.49 -13.06
CA ARG A 67 1.60 3.05 -13.54
C ARG A 67 0.57 3.05 -12.42
N LYS A 68 0.94 2.56 -11.24
CA LYS A 68 0.05 2.46 -10.07
C LYS A 68 -0.41 3.83 -9.58
N ALA A 69 0.50 4.81 -9.55
CA ALA A 69 0.19 6.18 -9.16
C ALA A 69 -0.55 6.98 -10.24
N GLN A 70 -0.81 6.37 -11.40
CA GLN A 70 -1.40 7.03 -12.57
C GLN A 70 -0.65 8.32 -12.94
N GLN A 71 0.69 8.27 -12.88
CA GLN A 71 1.52 9.44 -13.16
C GLN A 71 1.23 9.95 -14.58
N PRO A 72 0.85 11.23 -14.74
CA PRO A 72 0.52 11.77 -16.05
C PRO A 72 1.74 11.92 -16.94
N GLY A 73 1.50 11.74 -18.24
CA GLY A 73 2.50 11.91 -19.30
C GLY A 73 3.34 10.65 -19.56
N PRO A 74 4.15 10.65 -20.63
CA PRO A 74 5.12 9.60 -20.90
C PRO A 74 6.30 9.60 -19.92
N ILE A 75 6.99 8.46 -19.85
CA ILE A 75 8.25 8.27 -19.12
C ILE A 75 9.32 7.71 -20.08
N THR A 76 10.53 8.29 -20.04
CA THR A 76 11.67 7.84 -20.85
C THR A 76 12.86 7.55 -19.95
N ARG A 77 13.40 6.33 -20.08
CA ARG A 77 14.65 5.88 -19.47
C ARG A 77 15.83 6.34 -20.32
N LEU A 78 16.74 7.09 -19.72
CA LEU A 78 18.00 7.52 -20.32
C LEU A 78 19.07 6.47 -19.99
N LEU A 79 19.31 5.56 -20.93
CA LEU A 79 20.15 4.39 -20.70
C LEU A 79 21.57 4.65 -21.23
N SER A 80 22.53 4.74 -20.31
CA SER A 80 23.95 5.00 -20.61
C SER A 80 24.74 3.69 -20.59
N CYS A 81 25.34 3.32 -21.72
CA CYS A 81 26.06 2.05 -21.86
C CYS A 81 27.37 2.24 -22.60
N THR A 82 28.38 1.48 -22.22
CA THR A 82 29.53 1.23 -23.08
C THR A 82 29.15 0.24 -24.19
N GLU A 83 29.92 0.23 -25.28
CA GLU A 83 29.72 -0.71 -26.38
C GLU A 83 29.86 -2.17 -25.92
N GLU A 84 30.68 -2.42 -24.91
CA GLU A 84 30.87 -3.73 -24.30
C GLU A 84 29.65 -4.16 -23.48
N GLU A 85 29.15 -3.30 -22.58
CA GLU A 85 27.96 -3.60 -21.74
C GLU A 85 26.72 -3.83 -22.62
N LYS A 86 26.56 -3.03 -23.67
CA LYS A 86 25.40 -3.12 -24.57
C LYS A 86 25.29 -4.47 -25.28
N LYS A 87 26.42 -5.13 -25.60
CA LYS A 87 26.42 -6.42 -26.31
C LYS A 87 25.72 -7.54 -25.53
N THR A 88 25.74 -7.46 -24.20
CA THR A 88 25.21 -8.50 -23.31
C THR A 88 24.06 -8.03 -22.43
N TYR A 89 23.66 -6.76 -22.56
CA TYR A 89 22.60 -6.18 -21.75
C TYR A 89 21.22 -6.76 -22.13
N LYS A 90 20.49 -7.25 -21.12
CA LYS A 90 19.21 -7.94 -21.30
C LYS A 90 18.00 -7.02 -21.10
N GLY A 91 18.17 -5.91 -20.38
CA GLY A 91 17.06 -5.11 -19.86
C GLY A 91 16.55 -4.01 -20.79
N MET A 92 16.73 -4.12 -22.11
CA MET A 92 16.35 -3.06 -23.07
C MET A 92 14.84 -2.75 -23.08
N ASP A 93 14.02 -3.73 -22.76
CA ASP A 93 12.54 -3.70 -22.80
C ASP A 93 11.89 -3.33 -21.45
N LEU A 94 12.67 -3.11 -20.38
CA LEU A 94 12.14 -2.81 -19.05
C LEU A 94 11.38 -1.47 -18.96
N ALA A 95 11.69 -0.51 -19.84
CA ALA A 95 11.02 0.79 -19.93
C ALA A 95 11.19 1.39 -21.34
N PRO A 96 10.33 2.35 -21.75
CA PRO A 96 10.59 3.17 -22.94
C PRO A 96 11.97 3.83 -22.81
N THR A 97 12.87 3.56 -23.75
CA THR A 97 14.31 3.84 -23.57
C THR A 97 14.84 4.72 -24.68
N LEU A 98 15.56 5.78 -24.30
CA LEU A 98 16.49 6.49 -25.16
C LEU A 98 17.91 6.11 -24.75
N GLU A 99 18.64 5.51 -25.69
CA GLU A 99 20.06 5.26 -25.51
C GLU A 99 20.85 6.57 -25.55
N VAL A 100 21.75 6.74 -24.60
CA VAL A 100 22.61 7.93 -24.51
C VAL A 100 24.08 7.51 -24.39
N PRO A 101 25.04 8.30 -24.92
CA PRO A 101 26.46 7.97 -24.79
C PRO A 101 26.89 7.89 -23.32
N SER A 102 27.63 6.84 -22.95
CA SER A 102 28.25 6.76 -21.64
C SER A 102 29.36 7.78 -21.50
N MET A 103 29.26 8.59 -20.43
CA MET A 103 30.25 9.57 -20.01
C MET A 103 30.93 9.16 -18.70
N SER A 104 30.74 7.91 -18.25
CA SER A 104 31.28 7.40 -16.98
C SER A 104 32.80 7.57 -16.87
N ARG A 105 33.52 7.51 -18.00
CA ARG A 105 34.92 7.91 -18.10
C ARG A 105 35.01 9.27 -18.76
N HIS A 106 35.52 10.26 -18.06
CA HIS A 106 35.63 11.62 -18.58
C HIS A 106 36.63 11.66 -19.77
N PRO A 107 36.22 12.16 -20.95
CA PRO A 107 36.99 12.01 -22.19
C PRO A 107 38.33 12.77 -22.19
N LYS A 108 38.49 13.78 -21.32
CA LYS A 108 39.73 14.57 -21.25
C LYS A 108 40.67 14.17 -20.12
N THR A 109 40.12 13.75 -18.98
CA THR A 109 40.91 13.46 -17.77
C THR A 109 41.06 11.97 -17.50
N GLY A 110 40.23 11.14 -18.14
CA GLY A 110 40.14 9.70 -17.87
C GLY A 110 39.50 9.35 -16.53
N ASP A 111 39.04 10.35 -15.76
CA ASP A 111 38.42 10.18 -14.45
C ASP A 111 37.14 9.33 -14.55
N TRP A 112 36.92 8.47 -13.56
CA TRP A 112 35.77 7.59 -13.51
C TRP A 112 34.71 8.16 -12.55
N TYR A 113 33.65 8.72 -13.11
CA TYR A 113 32.55 9.34 -12.38
C TYR A 113 31.21 9.06 -13.08
N PRO A 114 30.62 7.88 -12.86
CA PRO A 114 29.40 7.44 -13.57
C PRO A 114 28.19 8.37 -13.38
N ALA A 115 28.08 9.02 -12.22
CA ALA A 115 26.99 9.94 -11.93
C ALA A 115 26.86 11.13 -12.91
N ILE A 116 27.90 11.44 -13.71
CA ILE A 116 27.84 12.42 -14.80
C ILE A 116 26.88 12.02 -15.93
N ASN A 117 26.55 10.73 -16.05
CA ASN A 117 25.60 10.23 -17.05
C ASN A 117 24.21 10.86 -16.91
N LYS A 118 23.78 11.20 -15.69
CA LYS A 118 22.48 11.84 -15.46
C LYS A 118 22.36 13.20 -16.17
N PRO A 119 23.21 14.21 -15.88
CA PRO A 119 23.15 15.47 -16.61
C PRO A 119 23.51 15.32 -18.11
N ALA A 120 24.45 14.45 -18.47
CA ALA A 120 24.80 14.22 -19.88
C ALA A 120 23.65 13.62 -20.69
N GLY A 121 22.93 12.66 -20.12
CA GLY A 121 21.76 12.02 -20.71
C GLY A 121 20.61 13.00 -20.91
N VAL A 122 20.34 13.88 -19.94
CA VAL A 122 19.32 14.93 -20.09
C VAL A 122 19.68 15.89 -21.24
N VAL A 123 20.95 16.32 -21.33
CA VAL A 123 21.42 17.13 -22.46
C VAL A 123 21.27 16.39 -23.78
N HIS A 124 21.56 15.10 -23.81
CA HIS A 124 21.40 14.27 -25.01
C HIS A 124 19.92 14.15 -25.43
N TRP A 125 19.02 13.91 -24.47
CA TRP A 125 17.58 13.84 -24.71
C TRP A 125 17.03 15.17 -25.25
N LEU A 126 17.41 16.30 -24.66
CA LEU A 126 17.00 17.64 -25.13
C LEU A 126 17.44 17.94 -26.57
N LYS A 127 18.58 17.37 -27.02
CA LYS A 127 19.12 17.61 -28.36
C LYS A 127 18.56 16.69 -29.44
N HIS A 128 18.15 15.47 -29.08
CA HIS A 128 17.88 14.42 -30.06
C HIS A 128 16.48 13.81 -29.96
N SER A 129 15.73 14.05 -28.86
CA SER A 129 14.38 13.53 -28.70
C SER A 129 13.33 14.49 -29.25
N LYS A 130 12.43 13.99 -30.11
CA LYS A 130 11.25 14.73 -30.56
C LYS A 130 10.26 15.04 -29.43
N GLU A 131 10.30 14.25 -28.36
CA GLU A 131 9.46 14.46 -27.18
C GLU A 131 9.86 15.75 -26.45
N ALA A 132 11.16 16.07 -26.45
CA ALA A 132 11.70 17.27 -25.81
C ALA A 132 11.23 18.57 -26.50
N GLU A 133 10.86 18.52 -27.77
CA GLU A 133 10.32 19.67 -28.51
C GLU A 133 8.89 20.02 -28.10
N ASN A 134 8.17 19.08 -27.47
CA ASN A 134 6.72 19.18 -27.20
C ASN A 134 6.38 18.89 -25.73
N VAL A 135 7.20 19.36 -24.80
CA VAL A 135 7.01 19.20 -23.34
C VAL A 135 6.99 20.56 -22.64
N ASP A 136 6.10 20.71 -21.67
CA ASP A 136 6.02 21.91 -20.81
C ASP A 136 6.77 21.71 -19.49
N TRP A 137 6.64 20.51 -18.90
CA TRP A 137 7.24 20.16 -17.61
C TRP A 137 8.01 18.85 -17.69
N VAL A 138 9.24 18.85 -17.16
CA VAL A 138 10.05 17.65 -17.05
C VAL A 138 10.17 17.26 -15.58
N VAL A 139 9.73 16.05 -15.23
CA VAL A 139 9.94 15.44 -13.92
C VAL A 139 11.18 14.56 -14.01
N ILE A 140 12.23 14.86 -13.24
CA ILE A 140 13.47 14.07 -13.25
C ILE A 140 13.54 13.26 -11.96
N LEU A 141 13.51 11.93 -12.09
CA LEU A 141 13.56 10.98 -10.98
C LEU A 141 14.86 10.18 -10.99
N ASP A 142 15.18 9.63 -9.83
CA ASP A 142 16.18 8.55 -9.70
C ASP A 142 15.48 7.19 -9.85
N ALA A 143 16.23 6.17 -10.29
CA ALA A 143 15.68 4.82 -10.44
C ALA A 143 15.29 4.18 -9.10
N ASP A 144 15.87 4.63 -7.99
CA ASP A 144 15.60 4.17 -6.62
C ASP A 144 14.49 4.96 -5.91
N MET A 145 13.52 5.44 -6.69
CA MET A 145 12.34 6.14 -6.18
C MET A 145 11.06 5.32 -6.42
N ILE A 146 10.13 5.34 -5.45
CA ILE A 146 8.77 4.79 -5.58
C ILE A 146 7.77 5.94 -5.55
N ILE A 147 6.94 6.03 -6.60
CA ILE A 147 5.87 7.02 -6.70
C ILE A 147 4.65 6.51 -5.93
N ARG A 148 4.19 7.27 -4.93
CA ARG A 148 3.00 6.96 -4.12
C ARG A 148 1.75 7.68 -4.61
N GLY A 149 1.92 8.85 -5.23
CA GLY A 149 0.85 9.65 -5.82
C GLY A 149 1.36 10.48 -7.00
N PRO A 150 0.47 11.01 -7.84
CA PRO A 150 0.87 11.75 -9.03
C PRO A 150 1.67 13.01 -8.66
N ILE A 151 2.82 13.18 -9.31
CA ILE A 151 3.69 14.35 -9.22
C ILE A 151 3.18 15.35 -10.24
N ILE A 152 2.41 16.33 -9.75
CA ILE A 152 1.84 17.41 -10.56
C ILE A 152 2.65 18.70 -10.33
N PRO A 153 3.50 19.14 -11.28
CA PRO A 153 4.46 20.22 -11.06
C PRO A 153 3.85 21.52 -10.53
N TRP A 154 2.73 21.96 -11.11
CA TRP A 154 2.08 23.22 -10.71
C TRP A 154 1.37 23.13 -9.35
N GLU A 155 0.85 21.96 -8.95
CA GLU A 155 0.29 21.75 -7.61
C GLU A 155 1.39 21.80 -6.53
N LEU A 156 2.59 21.34 -6.88
CA LEU A 156 3.77 21.49 -6.03
C LEU A 156 4.30 22.94 -6.01
N GLY A 157 3.78 23.81 -6.88
CA GLY A 157 4.13 25.22 -6.98
C GLY A 157 5.37 25.50 -7.84
N ALA A 158 5.65 24.63 -8.80
CA ALA A 158 6.64 24.88 -9.85
C ALA A 158 6.10 25.95 -10.81
N GLU A 159 6.97 26.89 -11.19
CA GLU A 159 6.67 27.96 -12.15
C GLU A 159 7.82 28.04 -13.18
N LYS A 160 7.59 28.69 -14.33
CA LYS A 160 8.65 28.90 -15.33
C LYS A 160 9.80 29.71 -14.71
N GLY A 161 11.00 29.14 -14.74
CA GLY A 161 12.18 29.73 -14.06
C GLY A 161 12.22 29.52 -12.55
N ARG A 162 11.28 28.74 -11.98
CA ARG A 162 11.18 28.42 -10.56
C ARG A 162 10.80 26.93 -10.35
N PRO A 163 11.73 25.99 -10.61
CA PRO A 163 11.47 24.56 -10.46
C PRO A 163 11.27 24.15 -8.99
N VAL A 164 10.67 22.98 -8.76
CA VAL A 164 10.52 22.36 -7.44
C VAL A 164 11.49 21.18 -7.33
N ALA A 165 12.11 21.02 -6.16
CA ALA A 165 12.96 19.86 -5.86
C ALA A 165 12.73 19.36 -4.44
N ALA A 166 13.03 18.07 -4.22
CA ALA A 166 13.12 17.50 -2.89
C ALA A 166 14.35 18.04 -2.14
N TYR A 167 14.29 18.06 -0.81
CA TYR A 167 15.40 18.51 0.02
C TYR A 167 16.47 17.43 0.18
N TYR A 168 17.74 17.82 -0.02
CA TYR A 168 18.92 16.98 0.21
C TYR A 168 19.87 17.69 1.20
N GLY A 169 19.64 17.50 2.49
CA GLY A 169 20.34 18.25 3.55
C GLY A 169 21.84 17.99 3.68
N TYR A 170 22.39 16.95 3.03
CA TYR A 170 23.82 16.66 3.05
C TYR A 170 24.65 17.50 2.05
N LEU A 171 24.01 18.30 1.19
CA LEU A 171 24.69 19.14 0.20
C LEU A 171 25.21 20.46 0.79
N VAL A 172 26.02 20.37 1.85
CA VAL A 172 26.59 21.53 2.60
C VAL A 172 27.52 22.43 1.76
N GLY A 173 27.88 22.01 0.54
CA GLY A 173 28.67 22.78 -0.42
C GLY A 173 28.03 24.11 -0.83
N CYS A 174 26.71 24.18 -0.72
CA CYS A 174 25.91 25.36 -1.02
C CYS A 174 26.15 26.51 -0.02
N ASP A 175 26.43 26.15 1.24
CA ASP A 175 26.63 27.09 2.35
C ASP A 175 28.11 27.48 2.54
N ASN A 176 29.00 27.00 1.68
CA ASN A 176 30.44 27.18 1.87
C ASN A 176 31.17 27.68 0.62
N VAL A 177 32.50 27.69 0.67
CA VAL A 177 33.36 28.23 -0.39
C VAL A 177 33.16 27.53 -1.74
N LEU A 178 32.69 26.28 -1.75
CA LEU A 178 32.48 25.48 -2.97
C LEU A 178 31.50 26.17 -3.92
N ALA A 179 30.41 26.75 -3.41
CA ALA A 179 29.48 27.55 -4.19
C ALA A 179 30.19 28.72 -4.91
N LYS A 180 31.02 29.48 -4.19
CA LYS A 180 31.73 30.65 -4.74
C LYS A 180 32.74 30.27 -5.83
N LEU A 181 33.28 29.06 -5.79
CA LEU A 181 34.25 28.56 -6.77
C LEU A 181 33.59 28.10 -8.07
N HIS A 182 32.35 27.59 -7.99
CA HIS A 182 31.73 26.87 -9.10
C HIS A 182 30.44 27.52 -9.65
N THR A 183 29.95 28.61 -9.06
CA THR A 183 28.85 29.41 -9.62
C THR A 183 29.16 30.90 -9.61
N LYS A 184 28.66 31.61 -10.63
CA LYS A 184 28.66 33.08 -10.67
C LYS A 184 27.63 33.71 -9.73
N HIS A 185 26.71 32.89 -9.22
CA HIS A 185 25.59 33.29 -8.37
C HIS A 185 25.53 32.42 -7.10
N PRO A 186 26.52 32.50 -6.18
CA PRO A 186 26.53 31.71 -4.95
C PRO A 186 25.35 32.03 -4.02
N GLU A 187 24.74 33.22 -4.13
CA GLU A 187 23.49 33.61 -3.46
C GLU A 187 22.27 32.79 -3.92
N LEU A 188 22.40 32.15 -5.08
CA LEU A 188 21.46 31.17 -5.60
C LEU A 188 21.95 29.75 -5.33
N CYS A 189 22.96 29.50 -4.50
CA CYS A 189 23.47 28.14 -4.31
C CYS A 189 22.62 27.25 -3.39
N ASP A 190 21.53 27.73 -2.80
CA ASP A 190 20.44 26.85 -2.29
C ASP A 190 19.43 26.46 -3.39
N LYS A 191 19.65 27.04 -4.57
CA LYS A 191 18.65 27.44 -5.59
C LYS A 191 19.31 27.39 -6.98
N VAL A 192 19.83 26.22 -7.33
CA VAL A 192 20.52 25.84 -8.59
C VAL A 192 20.17 26.73 -9.80
N GLY A 193 20.83 27.88 -9.98
CA GLY A 193 20.71 28.81 -11.14
C GLY A 193 19.32 29.41 -11.43
N LEU A 194 18.29 28.97 -10.71
CA LEU A 194 16.87 29.32 -10.77
C LEU A 194 16.37 29.21 -9.33
N ARG A 195 15.51 30.12 -8.84
CA ARG A 195 14.98 30.00 -7.46
C ARG A 195 14.23 28.66 -7.35
N HIS A 196 14.81 27.65 -6.72
CA HIS A 196 14.10 26.39 -6.50
C HIS A 196 13.14 26.58 -5.33
N LYS A 197 11.92 26.04 -5.45
CA LYS A 197 11.05 25.84 -4.30
C LYS A 197 11.38 24.45 -3.74
N ILE A 198 12.10 24.42 -2.62
CA ILE A 198 12.35 23.16 -1.91
C ILE A 198 11.05 22.75 -1.21
N ASN A 199 10.65 21.50 -1.42
CA ASN A 199 9.46 20.93 -0.81
C ASN A 199 9.85 19.73 0.06
N ASP A 200 9.91 19.96 1.38
CA ASP A 200 10.22 18.92 2.37
C ASP A 200 9.09 17.87 2.52
N ASN A 201 7.93 18.14 1.95
CA ASN A 201 6.75 17.28 2.03
C ASN A 201 6.62 16.37 0.80
N LEU A 202 7.48 16.57 -0.22
CA LEU A 202 7.43 15.84 -1.49
C LEU A 202 7.95 14.40 -1.36
N MET A 203 9.07 14.23 -0.67
CA MET A 203 9.86 13.00 -0.66
C MET A 203 10.25 12.61 0.77
N ILE A 204 10.22 11.31 1.08
CA ILE A 204 10.75 10.77 2.33
C ILE A 204 11.60 9.52 2.08
N TYR A 205 12.58 9.29 2.95
CA TYR A 205 13.34 8.05 2.99
C TYR A 205 12.60 7.00 3.84
N PRO A 206 12.47 5.73 3.41
CA PRO A 206 11.95 4.68 4.27
C PRO A 206 12.70 4.62 5.62
N GLY A 207 11.96 4.43 6.71
CA GLY A 207 12.48 4.47 8.07
C GLY A 207 12.54 5.86 8.72
N TYR A 208 12.29 6.94 7.95
CA TYR A 208 12.18 8.30 8.50
C TYR A 208 10.73 8.58 8.88
N ILE A 209 10.55 9.40 9.92
CA ILE A 209 9.22 9.79 10.42
C ILE A 209 8.68 10.92 9.51
N PRO A 210 7.51 10.76 8.87
CA PRO A 210 6.90 11.83 8.10
C PRO A 210 6.51 12.99 9.00
N ARG A 211 6.49 14.20 8.43
CA ARG A 211 5.99 15.38 9.16
C ARG A 211 4.50 15.22 9.45
N GLU A 212 4.07 15.74 10.59
CA GLU A 212 2.67 15.68 11.00
C GLU A 212 1.76 16.34 9.94
N GLY A 213 0.67 15.66 9.59
CA GLY A 213 -0.28 16.12 8.57
C GLY A 213 0.23 16.08 7.13
N VAL A 214 1.40 15.48 6.87
CA VAL A 214 1.99 15.38 5.54
C VAL A 214 2.06 13.92 5.09
N GLU A 215 1.49 13.64 3.92
CA GLU A 215 1.68 12.37 3.24
C GLU A 215 2.65 12.53 2.06
N PRO A 216 3.87 11.96 2.14
CA PRO A 216 4.84 12.08 1.06
C PRO A 216 4.41 11.28 -0.17
N ILE A 217 4.42 11.92 -1.33
CA ILE A 217 4.03 11.32 -2.61
C ILE A 217 5.18 10.58 -3.32
N LEU A 218 6.41 10.69 -2.79
CA LEU A 218 7.61 10.03 -3.30
C LEU A 218 8.40 9.36 -2.16
N LEU A 219 8.83 8.13 -2.36
CA LEU A 219 9.78 7.45 -1.47
C LEU A 219 11.14 7.34 -2.16
N HIS A 220 12.23 7.60 -1.45
CA HIS A 220 13.60 7.40 -1.93
C HIS A 220 14.28 6.32 -1.10
N TYR A 221 14.52 5.14 -1.66
CA TYR A 221 15.11 4.01 -0.93
C TYR A 221 16.63 3.86 -1.18
N GLY A 222 17.30 4.96 -1.56
CA GLY A 222 18.74 4.95 -1.80
C GLY A 222 19.59 4.77 -0.54
N LEU A 223 19.02 5.00 0.65
CA LEU A 223 19.67 4.78 1.94
C LEU A 223 19.23 3.45 2.55
N PRO A 224 20.13 2.75 3.28
CA PRO A 224 19.73 1.59 4.07
C PRO A 224 18.67 1.96 5.09
N PHE A 225 17.71 1.08 5.28
CA PHE A 225 16.70 1.22 6.32
C PHE A 225 16.40 -0.12 6.97
N SER A 226 15.96 -0.06 8.21
CA SER A 226 15.62 -1.24 9.00
C SER A 226 14.19 -1.17 9.49
N VAL A 227 13.57 -2.33 9.52
CA VAL A 227 12.24 -2.55 10.06
C VAL A 227 12.34 -3.72 11.03
N GLY A 228 12.52 -3.40 12.32
CA GLY A 228 12.86 -4.40 13.33
C GLY A 228 14.23 -5.04 13.06
N ASN A 229 14.26 -6.38 12.93
CA ASN A 229 15.48 -7.15 12.61
C ASN A 229 15.70 -7.36 11.10
N TRP A 230 14.76 -6.94 10.26
CA TRP A 230 14.90 -6.97 8.82
C TRP A 230 15.51 -5.63 8.38
N SER A 231 16.49 -5.68 7.50
CA SER A 231 17.10 -4.50 6.90
C SER A 231 17.08 -4.65 5.39
N PHE A 232 16.94 -3.52 4.71
CA PHE A 232 17.12 -3.44 3.29
C PHE A 232 18.16 -2.38 2.98
N SER A 233 19.13 -2.78 2.18
CA SER A 233 20.13 -1.88 1.62
C SER A 233 20.20 -2.13 0.13
N LYS A 234 19.91 -1.11 -0.66
CA LYS A 234 20.07 -1.16 -2.11
C LYS A 234 21.47 -1.63 -2.53
N LEU A 235 22.51 -1.23 -1.79
CA LEU A 235 23.90 -1.60 -2.06
C LEU A 235 24.16 -3.11 -1.88
N GLU A 236 23.41 -3.80 -1.02
CA GLU A 236 23.54 -5.27 -0.86
C GLU A 236 23.03 -6.03 -2.09
N HIS A 237 22.25 -5.36 -2.95
CA HIS A 237 21.68 -5.91 -4.18
C HIS A 237 22.32 -5.32 -5.45
N HIS A 238 23.58 -4.87 -5.35
CA HIS A 238 24.30 -4.27 -6.48
C HIS A 238 24.39 -5.20 -7.70
N GLU A 239 24.74 -6.47 -7.46
CA GLU A 239 24.92 -7.48 -8.51
C GLU A 239 23.69 -8.38 -8.70
N ASP A 240 22.54 -8.03 -8.09
CA ASP A 240 21.39 -8.92 -8.03
C ASP A 240 20.67 -9.03 -9.38
N ASN A 241 20.55 -10.26 -9.88
CA ASN A 241 19.88 -10.58 -11.14
C ASN A 241 18.38 -10.88 -10.95
N ILE A 242 17.77 -10.43 -9.84
CA ILE A 242 16.41 -10.78 -9.43
C ILE A 242 15.33 -10.57 -10.51
N VAL A 243 15.51 -9.61 -11.43
CA VAL A 243 14.60 -9.40 -12.57
C VAL A 243 14.53 -10.62 -13.49
N TYR A 244 15.62 -11.37 -13.59
CA TYR A 244 15.80 -12.51 -14.49
C TYR A 244 15.68 -13.86 -13.76
N ASP A 245 15.76 -13.87 -12.43
CA ASP A 245 15.59 -15.04 -11.58
C ASP A 245 14.10 -15.26 -11.28
N CYS A 246 13.36 -15.84 -12.22
CA CYS A 246 11.92 -16.07 -12.11
C CYS A 246 11.51 -16.72 -10.76
N GLY A 247 10.49 -16.15 -10.11
CA GLY A 247 9.97 -16.63 -8.82
C GLY A 247 10.77 -16.19 -7.59
N ARG A 248 11.89 -15.47 -7.78
CA ARG A 248 12.67 -14.87 -6.69
C ARG A 248 12.17 -13.45 -6.42
N LEU A 249 11.80 -13.19 -5.17
CA LEU A 249 11.45 -11.86 -4.67
C LEU A 249 12.50 -11.42 -3.63
N PHE A 250 12.60 -10.11 -3.38
CA PHE A 250 13.37 -9.64 -2.22
C PHE A 250 12.74 -10.22 -0.94
N PRO A 251 13.53 -10.54 0.09
CA PRO A 251 13.00 -11.03 1.35
C PRO A 251 11.90 -10.10 1.86
N GLU A 252 10.69 -10.61 2.05
CA GLU A 252 9.58 -9.81 2.55
C GLU A 252 9.89 -9.32 3.98
N PRO A 253 9.48 -8.09 4.33
CA PRO A 253 9.54 -7.68 5.72
C PRO A 253 8.58 -8.58 6.52
N PRO A 254 8.96 -9.03 7.73
CA PRO A 254 8.14 -9.94 8.55
C PRO A 254 6.75 -9.34 8.83
N TYR A 255 5.70 -10.16 9.06
CA TYR A 255 4.36 -9.74 9.52
C TYR A 255 4.10 -10.22 10.96
N PRO A 256 3.38 -9.48 11.85
CA PRO A 256 3.13 -9.93 13.22
C PRO A 256 1.83 -10.69 13.24
N ARG A 257 1.62 -11.46 14.30
CA ARG A 257 0.47 -12.34 14.39
C ARG A 257 -0.53 -11.77 15.40
N GLU A 258 -1.64 -11.24 14.88
CA GLU A 258 -2.71 -10.60 15.66
C GLU A 258 -3.55 -11.64 16.46
N THR A 259 -3.55 -12.92 16.05
CA THR A 259 -4.36 -14.01 16.61
C THR A 259 -4.19 -14.24 18.13
N VAL A 260 -3.01 -13.94 18.70
CA VAL A 260 -2.71 -14.29 20.10
C VAL A 260 -3.61 -13.55 21.09
N GLY A 261 -3.84 -12.24 20.86
CA GLY A 261 -4.68 -11.41 21.72
C GLY A 261 -6.13 -11.86 21.72
N LEU A 262 -6.70 -12.06 20.53
CA LEU A 262 -8.09 -12.52 20.37
C LEU A 262 -8.33 -13.88 21.03
N VAL A 263 -7.47 -14.87 20.78
CA VAL A 263 -7.67 -16.22 21.33
C VAL A 263 -7.49 -16.23 22.85
N HIS A 264 -6.53 -15.48 23.39
CA HIS A 264 -6.36 -15.38 24.83
C HIS A 264 -7.58 -14.75 25.50
N SER A 265 -8.02 -13.60 24.99
CA SER A 265 -9.18 -12.88 25.52
C SER A 265 -10.50 -13.63 25.34
N PHE A 266 -10.67 -14.40 24.26
CA PHE A 266 -11.80 -15.32 24.07
C PHE A 266 -11.98 -16.25 25.28
N HIS A 267 -10.90 -16.92 25.71
CA HIS A 267 -10.96 -17.85 26.85
C HIS A 267 -11.22 -17.13 28.17
N LEU A 268 -10.59 -15.96 28.39
CA LEU A 268 -10.78 -15.18 29.63
C LEU A 268 -12.18 -14.57 29.74
N SER A 269 -12.77 -14.19 28.61
CA SER A 269 -14.10 -13.58 28.57
C SER A 269 -15.22 -14.54 28.99
N GLY A 270 -14.95 -15.85 29.03
CA GLY A 270 -15.97 -16.88 29.26
C GLY A 270 -16.91 -17.06 28.07
N GLN A 271 -16.50 -16.65 26.86
CA GLN A 271 -17.28 -16.81 25.64
C GLN A 271 -17.68 -18.28 25.45
N PRO A 272 -18.99 -18.59 25.35
CA PRO A 272 -19.43 -19.94 25.07
C PRO A 272 -19.15 -20.35 23.62
N GLY A 273 -19.02 -21.66 23.40
CA GLY A 273 -18.82 -22.24 22.08
C GLY A 273 -17.34 -22.35 21.68
N ASN A 274 -17.11 -22.70 20.41
CA ASN A 274 -15.77 -22.89 19.85
C ASN A 274 -15.36 -21.69 19.00
N ILE A 275 -14.08 -21.33 19.04
CA ILE A 275 -13.46 -20.39 18.11
C ILE A 275 -12.74 -21.13 17.00
N THR A 276 -12.90 -20.69 15.74
CA THR A 276 -12.13 -21.19 14.60
C THR A 276 -11.56 -20.01 13.84
N ARG A 277 -10.24 -19.97 13.69
CA ARG A 277 -9.55 -19.02 12.82
C ARG A 277 -9.65 -19.49 11.38
N LEU A 278 -10.13 -18.63 10.49
CA LEU A 278 -10.09 -18.87 9.05
C LEU A 278 -8.79 -18.26 8.49
N LEU A 279 -7.81 -19.10 8.19
CA LEU A 279 -6.48 -18.65 7.75
C LEU A 279 -6.36 -18.79 6.23
N SER A 280 -6.36 -17.65 5.54
CA SER A 280 -6.18 -17.60 4.08
C SER A 280 -4.69 -17.51 3.73
N CYS A 281 -4.17 -18.51 3.01
CA CYS A 281 -2.75 -18.58 2.62
C CYS A 281 -2.60 -19.14 1.20
N THR A 282 -1.52 -18.74 0.52
CA THR A 282 -1.02 -19.50 -0.64
C THR A 282 -0.37 -20.81 -0.16
N GLU A 283 -0.13 -21.76 -1.07
CA GLU A 283 0.57 -23.00 -0.69
C GLU A 283 2.00 -22.73 -0.23
N GLU A 284 2.67 -21.76 -0.85
CA GLU A 284 4.02 -21.32 -0.51
C GLU A 284 4.06 -20.70 0.89
N ASP A 285 3.16 -19.78 1.19
CA ASP A 285 3.08 -19.11 2.50
C ASP A 285 2.76 -20.12 3.59
N LEU A 286 1.85 -21.06 3.32
CA LEU A 286 1.44 -22.07 4.29
C LEU A 286 2.60 -22.98 4.69
N LYS A 287 3.51 -23.31 3.77
CA LYS A 287 4.72 -24.12 4.07
C LYS A 287 5.68 -23.41 5.01
N GLN A 288 5.72 -22.07 4.98
CA GLN A 288 6.64 -21.26 5.79
C GLN A 288 5.99 -20.71 7.06
N TYR A 289 4.66 -20.79 7.16
CA TYR A 289 3.91 -20.29 8.29
C TYR A 289 4.30 -21.05 9.57
N LYS A 290 4.61 -20.32 10.65
CA LYS A 290 4.97 -20.94 11.96
C LYS A 290 3.86 -20.85 13.00
N GLY A 291 2.70 -20.31 12.64
CA GLY A 291 1.65 -19.91 13.60
C GLY A 291 0.47 -20.87 13.63
N HIS A 292 0.69 -22.13 13.23
CA HIS A 292 -0.36 -23.13 13.08
C HIS A 292 -1.10 -23.40 14.40
N ASP A 293 -0.40 -23.38 15.52
CA ASP A 293 -0.90 -23.72 16.84
C ASP A 293 -1.45 -22.52 17.64
N LEU A 294 -1.57 -21.35 17.01
CA LEU A 294 -2.11 -20.16 17.68
C LEU A 294 -3.61 -20.25 17.97
N ALA A 295 -4.36 -21.00 17.16
CA ALA A 295 -5.79 -21.18 17.28
C ALA A 295 -6.23 -22.48 16.56
N PRO A 296 -7.36 -23.09 16.93
CA PRO A 296 -8.06 -24.00 16.02
C PRO A 296 -8.25 -23.31 14.67
N THR A 297 -7.71 -23.89 13.59
CA THR A 297 -7.56 -23.20 12.30
C THR A 297 -8.17 -24.00 11.17
N HIS A 298 -9.01 -23.34 10.37
CA HIS A 298 -9.45 -23.81 9.06
C HIS A 298 -8.60 -23.11 8.00
N TYR A 299 -7.87 -23.88 7.20
CA TYR A 299 -7.03 -23.34 6.13
C TYR A 299 -7.88 -23.09 4.89
N VAL A 300 -7.67 -21.93 4.28
CA VAL A 300 -8.42 -21.46 3.11
C VAL A 300 -7.42 -21.04 2.03
N PRO A 301 -7.63 -21.42 0.76
CA PRO A 301 -6.86 -20.85 -0.34
C PRO A 301 -6.99 -19.33 -0.36
N SER A 302 -5.86 -18.62 -0.45
CA SER A 302 -5.85 -17.17 -0.55
C SER A 302 -6.53 -16.69 -1.83
N MET A 303 -7.48 -15.78 -1.70
CA MET A 303 -8.12 -15.02 -2.76
C MET A 303 -7.58 -13.59 -2.84
N SER A 304 -6.51 -13.27 -2.10
CA SER A 304 -5.90 -11.92 -2.10
C SER A 304 -5.55 -11.44 -3.50
N ARG A 305 -5.17 -12.36 -4.39
CA ARG A 305 -5.05 -12.09 -5.81
C ARG A 305 -6.20 -12.78 -6.54
N HIS A 306 -7.08 -11.99 -7.13
CA HIS A 306 -8.26 -12.51 -7.80
C HIS A 306 -7.84 -13.42 -8.97
N PRO A 307 -8.35 -14.66 -9.07
CA PRO A 307 -7.85 -15.66 -10.04
C PRO A 307 -8.11 -15.27 -11.50
N LEU A 308 -9.22 -14.57 -11.79
CA LEU A 308 -9.55 -14.15 -13.15
C LEU A 308 -8.96 -12.78 -13.55
N THR A 309 -9.10 -11.75 -12.71
CA THR A 309 -8.70 -10.38 -13.03
C THR A 309 -7.27 -10.06 -12.63
N GLY A 310 -6.66 -10.84 -11.72
CA GLY A 310 -5.36 -10.56 -11.14
C GLY A 310 -5.34 -9.39 -10.15
N ASP A 311 -6.50 -8.77 -9.86
CA ASP A 311 -6.63 -7.69 -8.87
C ASP A 311 -6.11 -8.15 -7.51
N TRP A 312 -5.38 -7.26 -6.83
CA TRP A 312 -4.86 -7.53 -5.50
C TRP A 312 -5.73 -6.83 -4.46
N TYR A 313 -6.54 -7.62 -3.77
CA TYR A 313 -7.49 -7.16 -2.76
C TYR A 313 -7.60 -8.16 -1.59
N PRO A 314 -6.72 -8.09 -0.59
CA PRO A 314 -6.68 -9.08 0.50
C PRO A 314 -7.94 -9.18 1.35
N ALA A 315 -8.74 -8.11 1.46
CA ALA A 315 -9.92 -8.11 2.31
C ALA A 315 -11.04 -9.03 1.77
N ILE A 316 -11.02 -9.41 0.48
CA ILE A 316 -11.92 -10.42 -0.10
C ILE A 316 -11.79 -11.80 0.57
N ASN A 317 -10.65 -12.07 1.22
CA ASN A 317 -10.46 -13.32 1.94
C ASN A 317 -11.50 -13.53 3.03
N LYS A 318 -12.05 -12.47 3.64
CA LYS A 318 -13.06 -12.60 4.69
C LYS A 318 -14.34 -13.30 4.18
N PRO A 319 -15.05 -12.78 3.17
CA PRO A 319 -16.21 -13.50 2.62
C PRO A 319 -15.82 -14.83 1.96
N ALA A 320 -14.70 -14.90 1.24
CA ALA A 320 -14.27 -16.13 0.58
C ALA A 320 -13.99 -17.28 1.59
N ALA A 321 -13.36 -16.95 2.72
CA ALA A 321 -13.08 -17.90 3.78
C ALA A 321 -14.34 -18.42 4.47
N ILE A 322 -15.35 -17.56 4.65
CA ILE A 322 -16.65 -17.96 5.20
C ILE A 322 -17.36 -18.95 4.26
N VAL A 323 -17.39 -18.65 2.96
CA VAL A 323 -17.93 -19.58 1.94
C VAL A 323 -17.20 -20.92 1.98
N HIS A 324 -15.86 -20.88 2.00
CA HIS A 324 -15.04 -22.08 2.05
C HIS A 324 -15.31 -22.89 3.32
N TRP A 325 -15.40 -22.24 4.49
CA TRP A 325 -15.69 -22.91 5.76
C TRP A 325 -17.05 -23.60 5.76
N LEU A 326 -18.12 -22.92 5.32
CA LEU A 326 -19.46 -23.50 5.24
C LEU A 326 -19.55 -24.75 4.36
N ASN A 327 -18.73 -24.81 3.31
CA ASN A 327 -18.72 -25.95 2.37
C ASN A 327 -17.90 -27.15 2.89
N HIS A 328 -16.98 -26.94 3.83
CA HIS A 328 -16.03 -27.97 4.27
C HIS A 328 -16.19 -28.39 5.73
N VAL A 329 -16.89 -27.59 6.55
CA VAL A 329 -17.03 -27.84 7.98
C VAL A 329 -18.48 -28.13 8.33
N LYS A 330 -18.70 -29.26 9.02
CA LYS A 330 -19.98 -29.56 9.65
C LYS A 330 -20.00 -28.92 11.03
N THR A 331 -20.98 -28.05 11.26
CA THR A 331 -21.21 -27.39 12.55
C THR A 331 -22.63 -27.64 13.01
N ASP A 332 -22.80 -27.81 14.32
CA ASP A 332 -24.06 -27.85 15.05
C ASP A 332 -24.42 -26.49 15.67
N ALA A 333 -23.57 -25.47 15.48
CA ALA A 333 -23.81 -24.12 15.99
C ALA A 333 -25.05 -23.49 15.35
N GLU A 334 -25.96 -23.00 16.18
CA GLU A 334 -27.18 -22.30 15.74
C GLU A 334 -26.89 -20.83 15.38
N TYR A 335 -25.99 -20.20 16.11
CA TYR A 335 -25.53 -18.83 15.87
C TYR A 335 -24.03 -18.79 15.64
N ILE A 336 -23.62 -17.91 14.72
CA ILE A 336 -22.23 -17.63 14.41
C ILE A 336 -21.93 -16.19 14.80
N VAL A 337 -20.80 -16.00 15.49
CA VAL A 337 -20.22 -14.69 15.76
C VAL A 337 -18.97 -14.55 14.88
N ILE A 338 -18.98 -13.58 13.97
CA ILE A 338 -17.85 -13.26 13.10
C ILE A 338 -17.10 -12.08 13.74
N LEU A 339 -15.79 -12.26 13.94
CA LEU A 339 -14.89 -11.29 14.57
C LEU A 339 -13.68 -11.05 13.67
N ASP A 340 -13.10 -9.85 13.73
CA ASP A 340 -11.82 -9.55 13.10
C ASP A 340 -10.65 -9.95 14.02
N ALA A 341 -9.47 -10.21 13.43
CA ALA A 341 -8.31 -10.71 14.16
C ALA A 341 -7.69 -9.68 15.13
N ASP A 342 -8.02 -8.40 14.94
CA ASP A 342 -7.56 -7.26 15.71
C ASP A 342 -8.58 -6.83 16.79
N MET A 343 -9.20 -7.83 17.42
CA MET A 343 -10.17 -7.65 18.48
C MET A 343 -9.70 -8.27 19.81
N ILE A 344 -10.02 -7.63 20.93
CA ILE A 344 -9.85 -8.16 22.30
C ILE A 344 -11.22 -8.30 22.95
N MET A 345 -11.54 -9.49 23.46
CA MET A 345 -12.79 -9.74 24.18
C MET A 345 -12.69 -9.35 25.66
N ARG A 346 -13.64 -8.55 26.14
CA ARG A 346 -13.82 -8.14 27.54
C ARG A 346 -14.89 -8.94 28.27
N GLY A 347 -15.77 -9.61 27.53
CA GLY A 347 -16.86 -10.41 28.06
C GLY A 347 -17.55 -11.20 26.96
N PRO A 348 -18.49 -12.10 27.33
CA PRO A 348 -19.15 -12.93 26.36
C PRO A 348 -20.09 -12.10 25.49
N ILE A 349 -20.20 -12.51 24.24
CA ILE A 349 -21.14 -12.04 23.23
C ILE A 349 -22.13 -13.18 23.01
N THR A 350 -23.27 -13.11 23.69
CA THR A 350 -24.33 -14.11 23.53
C THR A 350 -25.44 -13.59 22.63
N PRO A 351 -25.94 -14.39 21.66
CA PRO A 351 -26.93 -13.93 20.69
C PRO A 351 -28.21 -13.35 21.31
N TRP A 352 -28.72 -13.98 22.38
CA TRP A 352 -29.96 -13.57 23.04
C TRP A 352 -29.82 -12.27 23.84
N GLU A 353 -28.65 -11.99 24.44
CA GLU A 353 -28.41 -10.70 25.13
C GLU A 353 -28.52 -9.51 24.17
N PHE A 354 -28.14 -9.71 22.90
CA PHE A 354 -28.20 -8.67 21.88
C PHE A 354 -29.40 -8.79 20.94
N ASN A 355 -30.39 -9.63 21.27
CA ASN A 355 -31.62 -9.84 20.50
C ASN A 355 -31.42 -10.37 19.07
N ALA A 356 -30.33 -11.08 18.81
CA ALA A 356 -30.12 -11.80 17.55
C ALA A 356 -31.21 -12.84 17.36
N ALA A 357 -31.72 -12.95 16.14
CA ALA A 357 -32.67 -13.98 15.75
C ALA A 357 -32.51 -14.31 14.26
N LYS A 358 -33.15 -15.39 13.81
CA LYS A 358 -33.23 -15.71 12.38
C LYS A 358 -33.90 -14.55 11.60
N GLY A 359 -33.27 -14.09 10.54
CA GLY A 359 -33.65 -12.91 9.75
C GLY A 359 -33.29 -11.56 10.40
N ARG A 360 -32.75 -11.58 11.63
CA ARG A 360 -32.43 -10.39 12.42
C ARG A 360 -31.02 -10.51 13.03
N PRO A 361 -29.97 -10.35 12.20
CA PRO A 361 -28.59 -10.32 12.69
C PRO A 361 -28.37 -9.12 13.63
N VAL A 362 -27.31 -9.18 14.43
CA VAL A 362 -26.84 -8.06 15.25
C VAL A 362 -25.47 -7.64 14.72
N SER A 363 -25.23 -6.34 14.65
CA SER A 363 -23.91 -5.84 14.29
C SER A 363 -23.60 -4.49 14.94
N THR A 364 -22.37 -4.02 14.79
CA THR A 364 -21.91 -2.73 15.32
C THR A 364 -21.95 -1.64 14.24
N PRO A 365 -22.20 -0.37 14.60
CA PRO A 365 -22.32 0.71 13.62
C PRO A 365 -20.99 1.04 12.95
N TYR A 366 -20.97 1.09 11.62
CA TYR A 366 -19.85 1.60 10.82
C TYR A 366 -20.33 2.81 10.01
N ASP A 367 -20.57 3.95 10.70
CA ASP A 367 -21.19 5.14 10.11
C ASP A 367 -20.44 5.74 8.91
N TYR A 368 -19.17 5.41 8.75
CA TYR A 368 -18.35 5.79 7.60
C TYR A 368 -18.77 5.09 6.30
N LEU A 369 -19.61 4.05 6.35
CA LEU A 369 -20.19 3.39 5.18
C LEU A 369 -21.33 4.22 4.54
N ILE A 370 -21.02 5.46 4.14
CA ILE A 370 -22.00 6.42 3.62
C ILE A 370 -22.67 5.99 2.29
N GLY A 371 -22.13 4.97 1.63
CA GLY A 371 -22.64 4.37 0.39
C GLY A 371 -24.02 3.73 0.55
N CYS A 372 -24.41 3.34 1.77
CA CYS A 372 -25.78 2.90 2.05
C CYS A 372 -26.83 4.00 1.79
N ASP A 373 -26.46 5.28 1.90
CA ASP A 373 -27.39 6.41 1.81
C ASP A 373 -27.40 7.09 0.44
N ASN A 374 -26.64 6.58 -0.54
CA ASN A 374 -26.39 7.30 -1.78
C ASN A 374 -26.54 6.41 -3.04
N VAL A 375 -25.92 6.84 -4.15
CA VAL A 375 -25.99 6.15 -5.43
C VAL A 375 -25.45 4.71 -5.35
N LEU A 376 -24.48 4.44 -4.48
CA LEU A 376 -23.83 3.13 -4.39
C LEU A 376 -24.83 2.04 -4.02
N ALA A 377 -25.66 2.24 -2.98
CA ALA A 377 -26.73 1.30 -2.63
C ALA A 377 -27.74 1.11 -3.76
N LYS A 378 -28.13 2.19 -4.45
CA LYS A 378 -29.09 2.12 -5.57
C LYS A 378 -28.54 1.34 -6.76
N THR A 379 -27.22 1.36 -6.95
CA THR A 379 -26.53 0.63 -8.01
C THR A 379 -26.36 -0.84 -7.66
N HIS A 380 -25.97 -1.14 -6.42
CA HIS A 380 -25.49 -2.47 -6.03
C HIS A 380 -26.51 -3.29 -5.23
N THR A 381 -27.67 -2.74 -4.88
CA THR A 381 -28.77 -3.53 -4.30
C THR A 381 -30.16 -3.15 -4.81
N SER A 382 -31.02 -4.17 -4.90
CA SER A 382 -32.45 -4.02 -5.18
C SER A 382 -33.25 -3.49 -3.97
N HIS A 383 -32.67 -3.51 -2.76
CA HIS A 383 -33.29 -3.07 -1.52
C HIS A 383 -32.42 -2.01 -0.80
N PRO A 384 -32.22 -0.81 -1.37
CA PRO A 384 -31.38 0.21 -0.77
C PRO A 384 -31.87 0.68 0.61
N ASP A 385 -33.17 0.59 0.89
CA ASP A 385 -33.78 0.87 2.20
C ASP A 385 -33.44 -0.17 3.30
N ALA A 386 -32.83 -1.29 2.91
CA ALA A 386 -32.35 -2.34 3.80
C ALA A 386 -30.83 -2.35 3.97
N CYS A 387 -30.11 -1.37 3.40
CA CYS A 387 -28.67 -1.24 3.59
C CYS A 387 -28.36 -0.61 4.95
N ASP A 388 -27.95 -1.44 5.91
CA ASP A 388 -27.47 -0.98 7.21
C ASP A 388 -25.96 -0.71 7.16
N LYS A 389 -25.50 0.38 7.79
CA LYS A 389 -24.08 0.73 7.93
C LYS A 389 -23.44 -0.05 9.07
N VAL A 390 -23.08 -1.31 8.80
CA VAL A 390 -22.70 -2.23 9.86
C VAL A 390 -21.43 -3.02 9.54
N GLY A 391 -20.72 -3.45 10.58
CA GLY A 391 -19.54 -4.30 10.46
C GLY A 391 -18.90 -4.60 11.81
N GLY A 392 -17.66 -5.07 11.78
CA GLY A 392 -16.88 -5.39 12.99
C GLY A 392 -17.31 -6.71 13.62
N VAL A 393 -18.24 -6.66 14.56
CA VAL A 393 -18.84 -7.86 15.18
C VAL A 393 -20.16 -8.17 14.51
N ILE A 394 -20.30 -9.35 13.92
CA ILE A 394 -21.55 -9.81 13.30
C ILE A 394 -22.05 -11.05 14.03
N ILE A 395 -23.25 -10.99 14.60
CA ILE A 395 -23.93 -12.12 15.24
C ILE A 395 -25.11 -12.51 14.37
N MET A 396 -25.16 -13.74 13.88
CA MET A 396 -26.28 -14.18 13.04
C MET A 396 -26.57 -15.66 13.14
N HIS A 397 -27.81 -16.02 12.85
CA HIS A 397 -28.24 -17.40 12.79
C HIS A 397 -27.59 -18.11 11.59
N ILE A 398 -27.16 -19.37 11.76
CA ILE A 398 -26.41 -20.13 10.73
C ILE A 398 -27.15 -20.24 9.40
N MET A 399 -28.49 -20.29 9.43
CA MET A 399 -29.31 -20.31 8.21
C MET A 399 -29.25 -19.01 7.41
N ASP A 400 -29.09 -17.86 8.07
CA ASP A 400 -28.94 -16.59 7.37
C ASP A 400 -27.53 -16.50 6.77
N LEU A 401 -26.50 -16.92 7.52
CA LEU A 401 -25.13 -16.98 7.01
C LEU A 401 -25.01 -17.89 5.78
N LYS A 402 -25.67 -19.05 5.77
CA LYS A 402 -25.70 -19.95 4.61
C LYS A 402 -26.31 -19.32 3.35
N ARG A 403 -27.31 -18.45 3.51
CA ARG A 403 -27.92 -17.71 2.40
C ARG A 403 -27.04 -16.52 1.97
N LEU A 404 -26.42 -15.87 2.94
CA LEU A 404 -25.64 -14.65 2.74
C LEU A 404 -24.24 -14.91 2.17
N ALA A 405 -23.54 -15.97 2.58
CA ALA A 405 -22.10 -16.09 2.36
C ALA A 405 -21.67 -15.93 0.89
N LEU A 406 -22.35 -16.60 -0.05
CA LEU A 406 -22.06 -16.46 -1.47
C LEU A 406 -22.46 -15.09 -2.02
N LEU A 407 -23.58 -14.52 -1.55
CA LEU A 407 -23.98 -13.17 -1.93
C LEU A 407 -23.01 -12.12 -1.42
N TRP A 408 -22.49 -12.25 -0.21
CA TRP A 408 -21.46 -11.36 0.34
C TRP A 408 -20.20 -11.40 -0.53
N LEU A 409 -19.70 -12.58 -0.86
CA LEU A 409 -18.54 -12.71 -1.75
C LEU A 409 -18.81 -12.05 -3.11
N HIS A 410 -19.95 -12.35 -3.73
CA HIS A 410 -20.31 -11.81 -5.03
C HIS A 410 -20.50 -10.27 -5.02
N LYS A 411 -21.24 -9.74 -4.06
CA LYS A 411 -21.42 -8.28 -3.89
C LYS A 411 -20.10 -7.57 -3.59
N THR A 412 -19.18 -8.23 -2.90
CA THR A 412 -17.82 -7.70 -2.71
C THR A 412 -17.10 -7.54 -4.04
N GLU A 413 -17.18 -8.54 -4.94
CA GLU A 413 -16.59 -8.47 -6.27
C GLU A 413 -17.26 -7.38 -7.14
N GLU A 414 -18.58 -7.23 -7.07
CA GLU A 414 -19.32 -6.18 -7.80
C GLU A 414 -18.86 -4.77 -7.39
N VAL A 415 -18.84 -4.49 -6.07
CA VAL A 415 -18.41 -3.19 -5.55
C VAL A 415 -16.92 -2.95 -5.83
N ARG A 416 -16.11 -4.01 -5.74
CA ARG A 416 -14.68 -3.94 -6.06
C ARG A 416 -14.45 -3.64 -7.53
N ALA A 417 -15.24 -4.20 -8.44
CA ALA A 417 -15.12 -3.92 -9.88
C ALA A 417 -15.55 -2.49 -10.25
N ASP A 418 -16.39 -1.85 -9.42
CA ASP A 418 -16.92 -0.51 -9.64
C ASP A 418 -15.92 0.61 -9.24
N MET A 419 -14.78 0.64 -9.92
CA MET A 419 -13.71 1.61 -9.67
C MET A 419 -14.16 3.08 -9.83
N GLY A 420 -15.24 3.33 -10.59
CA GLY A 420 -15.80 4.66 -10.80
C GLY A 420 -16.44 5.28 -9.55
N HIS A 421 -16.78 4.46 -8.56
CA HIS A 421 -17.46 4.89 -7.33
C HIS A 421 -16.60 4.76 -6.07
N TRP A 422 -15.28 4.53 -6.19
CA TRP A 422 -14.39 4.35 -5.04
C TRP A 422 -14.11 5.62 -4.22
N SER A 423 -14.43 6.81 -4.75
CA SER A 423 -14.12 8.09 -4.12
C SER A 423 -14.71 8.22 -2.72
N ARG A 424 -14.01 8.95 -1.85
CA ARG A 424 -14.38 9.10 -0.43
C ARG A 424 -15.76 9.71 -0.22
N ASN A 425 -16.21 10.57 -1.13
CA ASN A 425 -17.53 11.18 -1.08
C ASN A 425 -18.69 10.22 -1.41
N ILE A 426 -18.40 9.05 -1.99
CA ILE A 426 -19.40 8.02 -2.31
C ILE A 426 -19.30 6.85 -1.33
N THR A 427 -18.09 6.35 -1.06
CA THR A 427 -17.89 5.17 -0.22
C THR A 427 -17.54 5.50 1.22
N GLY A 428 -17.04 6.70 1.52
CA GLY A 428 -16.38 6.98 2.79
C GLY A 428 -15.02 6.31 2.94
N ASP A 429 -14.50 5.65 1.90
CA ASP A 429 -13.15 5.10 1.89
C ASP A 429 -12.12 6.23 1.91
N ILE A 430 -11.40 6.34 3.02
CA ILE A 430 -10.36 7.36 3.18
C ILE A 430 -9.20 7.19 2.19
N TYR A 431 -9.01 5.98 1.64
CA TYR A 431 -7.94 5.67 0.69
C TYR A 431 -8.38 5.83 -0.77
N GLU A 432 -9.67 6.05 -1.03
CA GLU A 432 -10.25 6.16 -2.38
C GLU A 432 -9.84 5.01 -3.32
N ALA A 433 -9.59 3.83 -2.76
CA ALA A 433 -8.96 2.69 -3.43
C ALA A 433 -9.84 1.44 -3.40
N GLY A 434 -11.12 1.58 -3.01
CA GLY A 434 -12.05 0.47 -2.86
C GLY A 434 -11.66 -0.51 -1.75
N TRP A 435 -10.98 -0.03 -0.70
CA TRP A 435 -10.45 -0.88 0.38
C TRP A 435 -11.57 -1.52 1.22
N ILE A 436 -12.65 -0.79 1.44
CA ILE A 436 -13.81 -1.22 2.23
C ILE A 436 -14.90 -1.92 1.40
N SER A 437 -14.58 -2.41 0.19
CA SER A 437 -15.55 -3.06 -0.71
C SER A 437 -16.21 -4.29 -0.09
N GLU A 438 -15.51 -5.07 0.74
CA GLU A 438 -16.07 -6.24 1.42
C GLU A 438 -17.14 -5.87 2.46
N MET A 439 -16.99 -4.72 3.12
CA MET A 439 -17.96 -4.22 4.11
C MET A 439 -19.27 -3.80 3.42
N TYR A 440 -19.16 -3.17 2.24
CA TYR A 440 -20.31 -2.92 1.38
C TYR A 440 -20.88 -4.21 0.79
N GLY A 441 -20.04 -5.16 0.40
CA GLY A 441 -20.47 -6.47 -0.05
C GLY A 441 -21.32 -7.19 0.99
N TYR A 442 -20.95 -7.09 2.27
CA TYR A 442 -21.77 -7.60 3.37
C TYR A 442 -23.12 -6.88 3.44
N SER A 443 -23.09 -5.55 3.51
CA SER A 443 -24.28 -4.73 3.74
C SER A 443 -25.28 -4.86 2.59
N PHE A 444 -24.82 -4.83 1.34
CA PHE A 444 -25.65 -5.05 0.15
C PHE A 444 -26.13 -6.49 0.05
N GLY A 445 -25.28 -7.48 0.35
CA GLY A 445 -25.70 -8.89 0.36
C GLY A 445 -26.77 -9.17 1.42
N ALA A 446 -26.68 -8.53 2.58
CA ALA A 446 -27.68 -8.62 3.65
C ALA A 446 -28.99 -7.93 3.24
N ALA A 447 -28.90 -6.77 2.57
CA ALA A 447 -30.04 -6.05 2.01
C ALA A 447 -30.79 -6.88 0.96
N GLU A 448 -30.10 -7.58 0.05
CA GLU A 448 -30.73 -8.50 -0.92
C GLU A 448 -31.58 -9.59 -0.27
N LEU A 449 -31.20 -9.99 0.95
CA LEU A 449 -31.92 -10.98 1.74
C LEU A 449 -32.96 -10.36 2.68
N ASN A 450 -33.08 -9.03 2.67
CA ASN A 450 -33.89 -8.23 3.58
C ASN A 450 -33.62 -8.57 5.06
N LEU A 451 -32.36 -8.82 5.40
CA LEU A 451 -31.92 -8.97 6.78
C LEU A 451 -31.97 -7.60 7.46
N ARG A 452 -32.61 -7.51 8.62
CA ARG A 452 -32.72 -6.26 9.37
C ARG A 452 -31.86 -6.32 10.60
N HIS A 453 -30.83 -5.49 10.69
CA HIS A 453 -29.89 -5.56 11.80
C HIS A 453 -30.49 -4.97 13.08
N VAL A 454 -30.16 -5.57 14.22
CA VAL A 454 -30.07 -4.84 15.48
C VAL A 454 -28.69 -4.20 15.52
N ILE A 455 -28.63 -2.88 15.38
CA ILE A 455 -27.37 -2.12 15.45
C ILE A 455 -27.13 -1.77 16.91
N SER A 456 -26.05 -2.29 17.49
CA SER A 456 -25.71 -2.07 18.90
C SER A 456 -24.39 -1.33 19.06
N ASN A 457 -24.48 -0.17 19.70
CA ASN A 457 -23.34 0.66 20.08
C ASN A 457 -22.72 0.22 21.42
N GLU A 458 -23.17 -0.92 21.96
CA GLU A 458 -22.77 -1.43 23.27
C GLU A 458 -21.81 -2.63 23.20
N ILE A 459 -21.60 -3.20 22.01
CA ILE A 459 -20.78 -4.40 21.83
C ILE A 459 -19.30 -4.03 21.71
N LEU A 460 -18.98 -3.09 20.82
CA LEU A 460 -17.61 -2.79 20.38
C LEU A 460 -17.27 -1.32 20.66
N ILE A 461 -16.03 -1.09 21.07
CA ILE A 461 -15.44 0.25 21.14
C ILE A 461 -14.02 0.23 20.58
N TYR A 462 -13.63 1.29 19.88
CA TYR A 462 -12.24 1.53 19.53
C TYR A 462 -11.52 2.15 20.73
N PRO A 463 -10.37 1.61 21.17
CA PRO A 463 -9.48 2.33 22.09
C PRO A 463 -9.23 3.76 21.60
N GLY A 464 -9.14 4.72 22.51
CA GLY A 464 -9.06 6.15 22.18
C GLY A 464 -10.40 6.82 21.89
N TYR A 465 -11.52 6.12 21.89
CA TYR A 465 -12.86 6.72 21.77
C TYR A 465 -13.47 6.93 23.15
N VAL A 466 -14.23 8.01 23.32
CA VAL A 466 -14.95 8.28 24.58
C VAL A 466 -16.08 7.27 24.74
N PRO A 467 -16.09 6.46 25.82
CA PRO A 467 -17.14 5.47 26.03
C PRO A 467 -18.47 6.12 26.39
N VAL A 468 -19.57 5.49 25.99
CA VAL A 468 -20.91 5.90 26.44
C VAL A 468 -21.07 5.55 27.93
N PRO A 469 -21.51 6.49 28.78
CA PRO A 469 -21.67 6.24 30.22
C PRO A 469 -22.54 5.01 30.52
N GLY A 470 -22.05 4.14 31.41
CA GLY A 470 -22.75 2.94 31.86
C GLY A 470 -22.67 1.73 30.92
N VAL A 471 -22.14 1.89 29.70
CA VAL A 471 -21.99 0.80 28.74
C VAL A 471 -20.80 -0.10 29.10
N LYS A 472 -21.05 -1.41 29.15
CA LYS A 472 -20.02 -2.43 29.36
C LYS A 472 -19.68 -3.11 28.05
N TYR A 473 -18.81 -2.47 27.27
CA TYR A 473 -18.34 -3.01 25.99
C TYR A 473 -17.80 -4.42 26.12
N ARG A 474 -18.12 -5.28 25.14
CA ARG A 474 -17.69 -6.68 25.06
C ARG A 474 -16.41 -6.86 24.26
N VAL A 475 -16.08 -5.94 23.37
CA VAL A 475 -14.94 -6.04 22.45
C VAL A 475 -14.23 -4.71 22.31
N PHE A 476 -12.90 -4.74 22.34
CA PHE A 476 -12.06 -3.68 21.80
C PHE A 476 -11.71 -3.99 20.35
N HIS A 477 -11.81 -3.01 19.45
CA HIS A 477 -11.25 -3.10 18.10
C HIS A 477 -10.04 -2.19 17.98
N TYR A 478 -8.83 -2.74 17.99
CA TYR A 478 -7.59 -1.95 17.97
C TYR A 478 -7.04 -1.74 16.54
N GLY A 479 -7.95 -1.57 15.58
CA GLY A 479 -7.62 -1.41 14.16
C GLY A 479 -6.98 -0.06 13.81
N LEU A 480 -7.11 0.95 14.68
CA LEU A 480 -6.63 2.33 14.50
C LEU A 480 -5.61 2.70 15.58
N GLU A 481 -4.81 3.75 15.31
CA GLU A 481 -3.94 4.34 16.32
C GLU A 481 -4.76 4.94 17.48
N PHE A 482 -4.31 4.71 18.71
CA PHE A 482 -4.86 5.35 19.91
C PHE A 482 -3.74 5.87 20.82
N ARG A 483 -4.07 6.87 21.65
CA ARG A 483 -3.10 7.60 22.47
C ARG A 483 -3.58 7.73 23.92
N VAL A 484 -2.63 7.70 24.85
CA VAL A 484 -2.82 7.97 26.28
C VAL A 484 -1.69 8.88 26.74
N GLY A 485 -1.99 10.17 26.93
CA GLY A 485 -0.97 11.19 27.13
C GLY A 485 0.09 11.20 26.00
N ASN A 486 1.35 11.01 26.37
CA ASN A 486 2.47 10.94 25.41
C ASN A 486 2.71 9.54 24.83
N TRP A 487 2.01 8.53 25.32
CA TRP A 487 2.10 7.16 24.82
C TRP A 487 1.09 6.95 23.69
N SER A 488 1.44 6.11 22.72
CA SER A 488 0.56 5.76 21.60
C SER A 488 0.77 4.32 21.18
N PHE A 489 -0.28 3.68 20.71
CA PHE A 489 -0.24 2.37 20.10
C PHE A 489 -0.91 2.41 18.74
N ASP A 490 -0.19 1.92 17.74
CA ASP A 490 -0.70 1.69 16.40
C ASP A 490 -0.19 0.32 15.96
N LYS A 491 -1.10 -0.63 15.74
CA LYS A 491 -0.74 -1.98 15.32
C LYS A 491 0.07 -1.99 14.01
N ALA A 492 -0.12 -1.00 13.14
CA ALA A 492 0.63 -0.87 11.89
C ALA A 492 2.14 -0.70 12.13
N LYS A 493 2.53 -0.03 13.22
CA LYS A 493 3.95 0.16 13.60
C LYS A 493 4.61 -1.15 14.03
N TRP A 494 3.83 -2.10 14.49
CA TRP A 494 4.31 -3.40 14.95
C TRP A 494 4.28 -4.45 13.87
N ARG A 495 3.80 -4.12 12.66
CA ARG A 495 3.67 -4.99 11.47
C ARG A 495 4.90 -5.81 11.13
N HIS A 496 6.06 -5.52 11.70
CA HIS A 496 7.30 -6.17 11.30
C HIS A 496 8.13 -6.67 12.48
N MET A 497 7.49 -6.81 13.65
CA MET A 497 8.12 -7.40 14.82
C MET A 497 7.51 -8.77 15.10
N ASP A 498 8.37 -9.79 15.16
CA ASP A 498 7.96 -11.13 15.61
C ASP A 498 7.85 -11.18 17.13
N VAL A 499 6.84 -10.47 17.66
CA VAL A 499 6.54 -10.43 19.10
C VAL A 499 6.03 -11.79 19.61
N VAL A 500 5.56 -12.66 18.72
CA VAL A 500 4.99 -13.96 19.09
C VAL A 500 6.07 -15.01 19.27
N ASN A 501 7.00 -15.18 18.32
CA ASN A 501 7.99 -16.24 18.42
C ASN A 501 9.26 -15.80 19.18
N LYS A 502 9.51 -14.50 19.34
CA LYS A 502 10.59 -14.00 20.19
C LYS A 502 10.15 -14.08 21.65
N CYS A 503 10.75 -14.98 22.41
CA CYS A 503 10.44 -15.16 23.83
C CYS A 503 10.49 -13.84 24.60
N TRP A 504 9.44 -13.62 25.40
CA TRP A 504 9.23 -12.46 26.27
C TRP A 504 9.15 -11.11 25.54
N ALA A 505 9.05 -11.11 24.20
CA ALA A 505 8.77 -9.90 23.46
C ALA A 505 7.34 -9.41 23.74
N LYS A 506 7.18 -8.11 23.90
CA LYS A 506 5.90 -7.47 24.18
C LYS A 506 5.82 -6.10 23.50
N PHE A 507 4.61 -5.56 23.42
CA PHE A 507 4.38 -4.17 23.03
C PHE A 507 4.80 -3.23 24.16
N PRO A 508 5.02 -1.93 23.89
CA PRO A 508 5.39 -0.96 24.91
C PRO A 508 4.32 -0.91 25.98
N ASP A 509 4.75 -0.90 27.24
CA ASP A 509 3.81 -0.80 28.35
C ASP A 509 3.06 0.54 28.27
N PRO A 510 1.73 0.53 28.43
CA PRO A 510 0.96 1.76 28.54
C PRO A 510 1.28 2.48 29.87
N PRO A 511 0.92 3.77 30.00
CA PRO A 511 1.09 4.51 31.25
C PRO A 511 0.34 3.85 32.42
N ASP A 512 0.85 4.06 33.64
CA ASP A 512 0.17 3.60 34.84
C ASP A 512 -1.17 4.35 35.02
N PRO A 513 -2.31 3.66 35.27
CA PRO A 513 -3.60 4.31 35.49
C PRO A 513 -3.59 5.42 36.55
N SER A 514 -2.73 5.31 37.58
CA SER A 514 -2.59 6.34 38.63
C SER A 514 -1.89 7.62 38.15
N SER A 515 -1.24 7.59 36.98
CA SER A 515 -0.58 8.73 36.36
C SER A 515 -1.50 9.55 35.44
N LEU A 516 -2.76 9.12 35.26
CA LEU A 516 -3.71 9.78 34.39
C LEU A 516 -4.25 11.09 34.97
N ASP A 517 -4.70 11.98 34.09
CA ASP A 517 -5.45 13.15 34.51
C ASP A 517 -6.87 12.75 34.92
N HIS A 518 -7.22 13.05 36.16
CA HIS A 518 -8.53 12.76 36.75
C HIS A 518 -9.51 13.94 36.64
N SER A 519 -9.12 15.03 35.97
CA SER A 519 -9.95 16.24 35.86
C SER A 519 -11.19 16.08 34.97
N ASN A 520 -11.13 15.18 33.98
CA ASN A 520 -12.19 14.95 33.00
C ASN A 520 -12.55 13.47 32.95
N GLU A 521 -13.77 13.14 33.37
CA GLU A 521 -14.24 11.75 33.48
C GLU A 521 -14.27 11.02 32.13
N ASP A 522 -14.70 11.68 31.06
CA ASP A 522 -14.76 11.10 29.71
C ASP A 522 -13.37 10.71 29.20
N SER A 523 -12.39 11.60 29.38
CA SER A 523 -10.99 11.38 29.00
C SER A 523 -10.35 10.30 29.85
N LEU A 524 -10.63 10.29 31.16
CA LEU A 524 -10.17 9.27 32.07
C LEU A 524 -10.70 7.88 31.68
N GLN A 525 -11.99 7.74 31.41
CA GLN A 525 -12.59 6.46 31.00
C GLN A 525 -12.05 5.98 29.65
N ARG A 526 -11.92 6.88 28.66
CA ARG A 526 -11.26 6.58 27.38
C ARG A 526 -9.84 6.02 27.59
N ASP A 527 -9.05 6.70 28.41
CA ASP A 527 -7.64 6.35 28.63
C ASP A 527 -7.52 5.03 29.40
N LEU A 528 -8.37 4.79 30.40
CA LEU A 528 -8.43 3.52 31.13
C LEU A 528 -8.76 2.33 30.21
N LEU A 529 -9.76 2.46 29.34
CA LEU A 529 -10.08 1.42 28.35
C LEU A 529 -8.94 1.19 27.35
N SER A 530 -8.24 2.25 26.99
CA SER A 530 -7.09 2.18 26.08
C SER A 530 -5.90 1.45 26.71
N ILE A 531 -5.62 1.73 27.99
CA ILE A 531 -4.63 1.01 28.80
C ILE A 531 -5.03 -0.46 28.95
N GLU A 532 -6.30 -0.74 29.26
CA GLU A 532 -6.83 -2.12 29.37
C GLU A 532 -6.56 -2.92 28.10
N CYS A 533 -6.89 -2.37 26.92
CA CYS A 533 -6.64 -3.03 25.64
C CYS A 533 -5.15 -3.35 25.42
N ALA A 534 -4.26 -2.40 25.71
CA ALA A 534 -2.81 -2.58 25.53
C ALA A 534 -2.24 -3.62 26.51
N ASN A 535 -2.69 -3.60 27.76
CA ASN A 535 -2.30 -4.59 28.77
C ASN A 535 -2.78 -5.99 28.38
N SER A 536 -4.02 -6.15 27.91
CA SER A 536 -4.53 -7.44 27.45
C SER A 536 -3.72 -8.04 26.31
N LEU A 537 -3.22 -7.22 25.38
CA LEU A 537 -2.31 -7.68 24.32
C LEU A 537 -0.99 -8.22 24.89
N ASN A 538 -0.40 -7.51 25.85
CA ASN A 538 0.85 -7.90 26.49
C ASN A 538 0.68 -9.14 27.40
N GLU A 539 -0.42 -9.24 28.13
CA GLU A 539 -0.78 -10.41 28.93
C GLU A 539 -0.98 -11.66 28.07
N ALA A 540 -1.58 -11.51 26.89
CA ALA A 540 -1.75 -12.58 25.93
C ALA A 540 -0.40 -13.11 25.42
N LEU A 541 0.53 -12.21 25.09
CA LEU A 541 1.90 -12.57 24.69
C LEU A 541 2.66 -13.27 25.81
N TYR A 542 2.60 -12.72 27.02
CA TYR A 542 3.23 -13.31 28.20
C TYR A 542 2.72 -14.74 28.45
N SER A 543 1.39 -14.91 28.52
CA SER A 543 0.75 -16.21 28.72
C SER A 543 1.11 -17.20 27.61
N TYR A 544 1.24 -16.73 26.37
CA TYR A 544 1.67 -17.56 25.25
C TYR A 544 3.13 -18.01 25.40
N HIS A 545 4.04 -17.12 25.80
CA HIS A 545 5.45 -17.45 26.03
C HIS A 545 5.65 -18.41 27.21
N GLU A 546 4.86 -18.29 28.27
CA GLU A 546 4.82 -19.26 29.36
C GLU A 546 4.41 -20.65 28.87
N ARG A 547 3.33 -20.74 28.07
CA ARG A 547 2.88 -22.02 27.48
C ARG A 547 3.92 -22.63 26.54
N LYS A 548 4.69 -21.80 25.82
CA LYS A 548 5.83 -22.22 24.98
C LYS A 548 7.06 -22.62 25.79
N LYS A 549 7.03 -22.50 27.12
CA LYS A 549 8.16 -22.78 28.02
C LYS A 549 9.41 -22.01 27.63
N CYS A 550 9.22 -20.73 27.30
CA CYS A 550 10.35 -19.83 27.04
C CYS A 550 11.34 -19.86 28.22
N PRO A 551 12.66 -19.85 27.98
CA PRO A 551 13.66 -19.87 29.05
C PRO A 551 13.43 -18.72 30.01
N GLY A 552 13.50 -18.97 31.33
CA GLY A 552 13.26 -17.94 32.33
C GLY A 552 14.22 -16.74 32.14
N LEU A 553 13.74 -15.53 32.41
CA LEU A 553 14.50 -14.28 32.24
C LEU A 553 15.88 -14.31 32.96
N ASN A 554 16.03 -15.10 34.02
CA ASN A 554 17.28 -15.30 34.77
C ASN A 554 18.30 -16.23 34.11
N SER A 555 17.98 -16.85 32.96
CA SER A 555 18.93 -17.67 32.18
C SER A 555 19.61 -16.89 31.05
N LEU A 556 19.24 -15.61 30.85
CA LEU A 556 19.83 -14.70 29.87
C LEU A 556 20.91 -13.81 30.52
N SER A 557 21.97 -14.44 31.05
CA SER A 557 23.24 -13.78 31.43
C SER A 557 24.37 -14.80 31.26
N ALA A 558 25.46 -14.62 30.50
CA ALA A 558 26.10 -13.46 29.87
C ALA A 558 26.83 -13.91 28.58
N PRO A 559 27.16 -13.01 27.63
CA PRO A 559 28.10 -13.34 26.56
C PRO A 559 29.50 -13.49 27.17
N THR A 560 30.08 -14.69 27.08
CA THR A 560 31.50 -14.88 27.35
C THR A 560 32.29 -14.06 26.34
N ARG A 561 33.07 -13.09 26.83
CA ARG A 561 34.15 -12.45 26.06
C ARG A 561 35.07 -13.54 25.51
N LYS A 562 34.95 -13.85 24.22
CA LYS A 562 36.05 -14.45 23.46
C LYS A 562 36.74 -13.33 22.69
N THR A 563 38.02 -13.17 22.97
CA THR A 563 38.97 -12.32 22.27
C THR A 563 38.99 -12.65 20.77
N PRO A 564 39.22 -11.67 19.88
CA PRO A 564 39.29 -11.92 18.46
C PRO A 564 40.66 -12.50 18.09
N ASP A 565 40.69 -13.77 17.68
CA ASP A 565 41.81 -14.33 16.93
C ASP A 565 41.70 -13.90 15.47
N THR A 566 42.79 -13.33 14.97
CA THR A 566 42.96 -12.84 13.61
C THR A 566 43.26 -14.02 12.67
N PRO A 567 42.53 -14.22 11.55
CA PRO A 567 42.97 -15.16 10.52
C PRO A 567 43.68 -14.42 9.37
N SER A 568 44.93 -14.82 9.18
CA SER A 568 45.84 -14.47 8.11
C SER A 568 45.38 -14.93 6.72
N LEU A 569 45.78 -14.14 5.74
CA LEU A 569 45.73 -14.37 4.29
C LEU A 569 46.32 -15.72 3.87
N SER A 570 45.60 -16.51 3.07
CA SER A 570 46.22 -17.49 2.17
C SER A 570 45.37 -17.69 0.90
N THR A 571 45.99 -17.34 -0.22
CA THR A 571 45.65 -17.61 -1.63
C THR A 571 45.42 -19.10 -1.92
N LEU A 572 44.54 -19.42 -2.90
CA LEU A 572 44.80 -20.40 -3.98
C LEU A 572 43.64 -20.46 -5.03
N THR A 573 43.91 -19.90 -6.20
CA THR A 573 43.72 -20.40 -7.58
C THR A 573 42.40 -21.00 -8.11
N LYS A 574 41.92 -20.35 -9.19
CA LYS A 574 41.02 -20.77 -10.28
C LYS A 574 41.20 -22.21 -10.80
N LYS A 575 40.08 -22.82 -11.24
CA LYS A 575 40.04 -23.60 -12.50
C LYS A 575 38.65 -23.57 -13.16
N SER A 576 38.67 -23.28 -14.46
CA SER A 576 37.57 -23.12 -15.42
C SER A 576 37.02 -24.45 -15.94
N ARG A 577 35.76 -24.45 -16.38
CA ARG A 577 35.25 -25.30 -17.48
C ARG A 577 34.16 -24.56 -18.27
N ASP A 578 34.36 -24.52 -19.58
CA ASP A 578 33.52 -23.92 -20.62
C ASP A 578 32.36 -24.84 -21.09
N PRO A 579 31.38 -24.32 -21.86
CA PRO A 579 30.04 -24.89 -22.08
C PRO A 579 29.85 -25.54 -23.47
N PRO A 580 28.65 -26.04 -23.81
CA PRO A 580 28.25 -26.20 -25.19
C PRO A 580 26.99 -25.40 -25.60
N SER A 581 26.87 -25.29 -26.92
CA SER A 581 26.24 -24.28 -27.76
C SER A 581 24.80 -24.56 -28.24
N LEU A 582 24.09 -23.44 -28.50
CA LEU A 582 23.04 -23.11 -29.49
C LEU A 582 22.32 -24.19 -30.33
N SER A 583 20.99 -24.03 -30.45
CA SER A 583 20.33 -23.83 -31.76
C SER A 583 18.94 -23.16 -31.63
N THR A 584 18.55 -22.50 -32.72
CA THR A 584 17.53 -21.45 -32.96
C THR A 584 16.11 -21.94 -33.24
N LEU A 585 15.08 -21.10 -33.00
CA LEU A 585 14.09 -20.66 -34.01
C LEU A 585 13.09 -19.59 -33.47
N THR A 586 12.59 -18.81 -34.43
CA THR A 586 11.88 -17.52 -34.46
C THR A 586 10.43 -17.46 -33.93
N GLN A 587 10.01 -16.31 -33.35
CA GLN A 587 8.84 -15.46 -33.72
C GLN A 587 8.47 -14.42 -32.63
N SER A 588 8.00 -13.25 -33.05
CA SER A 588 7.39 -12.15 -32.28
C SER A 588 5.88 -12.09 -32.59
N PRO A 589 5.01 -11.27 -31.94
CA PRO A 589 5.19 -10.37 -30.78
C PRO A 589 4.09 -10.52 -29.69
N GLU A 590 4.42 -10.37 -28.41
CA GLU A 590 3.49 -9.94 -27.34
C GLU A 590 4.34 -9.64 -26.09
N ILE A 591 4.19 -8.45 -25.51
CA ILE A 591 4.97 -8.00 -24.34
C ILE A 591 4.36 -8.66 -23.08
N LEU A 592 4.63 -9.95 -22.94
CA LEU A 592 4.54 -10.72 -21.70
C LEU A 592 5.95 -10.83 -21.16
N PHE A 593 6.18 -10.39 -19.92
CA PHE A 593 7.43 -10.60 -19.20
C PHE A 593 7.79 -12.10 -19.28
N ARG A 594 8.83 -12.43 -20.06
CA ARG A 594 9.21 -13.81 -20.36
C ARG A 594 9.85 -14.47 -19.14
N CYS A 595 9.03 -15.08 -18.30
CA CYS A 595 9.42 -16.30 -17.60
C CYS A 595 8.84 -17.47 -18.39
N PRO A 596 9.65 -18.43 -18.87
CA PRO A 596 9.10 -19.66 -19.42
C PRO A 596 8.31 -20.37 -18.30
N LEU A 597 7.04 -20.68 -18.59
CA LEU A 597 6.18 -21.52 -17.75
C LEU A 597 6.71 -22.95 -17.70
#